data_AF-A0AAU4MHN1-F1
#
_entry.id   AF-A0AAU4MHN1-F1
#
_cell.length_a   1.000
_cell.length_b   1.000
_cell.length_c   1.000
_cell.angle_alpha   90.00
_cell.angle_beta   90.00
_cell.angle_gamma   90.00
#
_symmetry.space_group_name_H-M   'P 1'
#
loop_
_entity.id
_entity.type
_entity.pdbx_description
1 polymer ?
#
loop_
_entity_poly.entity_id
_entity_poly.type
_entity_poly.pdbx_seq_one_letter_code
_entity_poly.pdbx_strand_id
1 'polypeptide(L)'
;MSIWTSLEPASATVDAGGSTGVTLRVRNTGDVVEEYRVAPLGDPARWLRVEPATLTLYPGTTGTVELVLTPPRSPEAVAGPHPYALQVIPAEQREATTVVEGVVSVAPFTELHAELVPPTCRGRFRGRLRLAVDNLGNSPVTAVLAGRDSGDQLDFDVRPSSVQIEPGRAVFGTVVVKPRRIRWSGGSETVPVTLAVQRPGVEPLILEGTYLSRAVLPGWAAGVLGAVAALTLACVALWLTAAPSVAGRAKPATPVALQPAGAPIAAETPPLAPAPGEPAPAAPAPADPGTGPGAGGGGGGAQAGGSSSGGGGGSSSTGGGAGGGGAAPPAPVVPAAPARAALPIKAGDKTPNLFVLFAQERLKRLDATNPCRLAKPVTAGVMDANTVEQVGCFQQATDRHGGRTPAGTLVATDKLGNLGRSTLAGLWMWDVIGDTAKIGPGKTTWEVFATRAALRWADQSQLSAADLDADADNVRKLIASWNTKAALPTASYDAVKLADALTRYQGDQPKAAGSTGTALTALISGWVKDQTVPGEVQPTAWPAP
;
A
#
# COMPACT_ATOMS: atom_id res chain seq x y z
N MET A 1 47.48 19.16 -31.18
CA MET A 1 48.03 19.70 -29.93
C MET A 1 47.80 18.64 -28.86
N SER A 2 48.87 18.05 -28.31
CA SER A 2 48.80 16.74 -27.65
C SER A 2 48.83 16.86 -26.12
N ILE A 3 47.72 17.22 -25.47
CA ILE A 3 47.64 17.21 -24.00
C ILE A 3 48.13 15.88 -23.42
N TRP A 4 48.88 15.93 -22.31
CA TRP A 4 49.30 14.73 -21.59
C TRP A 4 48.52 14.61 -20.29
N THR A 5 48.00 13.42 -20.00
CA THR A 5 47.20 13.16 -18.81
C THR A 5 47.67 11.90 -18.10
N SER A 6 47.56 11.89 -16.77
CA SER A 6 47.87 10.72 -15.93
C SER A 6 46.96 10.67 -14.70
N LEU A 7 46.52 9.47 -14.32
CA LEU A 7 45.74 9.22 -13.10
C LEU A 7 46.59 8.50 -12.05
N GLU A 8 46.62 9.06 -10.85
CA GLU A 8 47.37 8.52 -9.72
C GLU A 8 46.46 8.43 -8.48
N PRO A 9 46.09 7.22 -8.01
CA PRO A 9 46.26 5.92 -8.66
C PRO A 9 45.24 5.70 -9.80
N ALA A 10 45.58 4.87 -10.79
CA ALA A 10 44.65 4.47 -11.87
C ALA A 10 43.52 3.54 -11.39
N SER A 11 43.73 2.87 -10.25
CA SER A 11 42.74 2.04 -9.58
C SER A 11 42.67 2.37 -8.08
N ALA A 12 41.47 2.60 -7.56
CA ALA A 12 41.25 2.89 -6.14
C ALA A 12 40.19 1.96 -5.56
N THR A 13 40.29 1.67 -4.26
CA THR A 13 39.27 0.93 -3.50
C THR A 13 38.64 1.87 -2.49
N VAL A 14 37.32 1.76 -2.30
CA VAL A 14 36.57 2.63 -1.38
C VAL A 14 35.45 1.84 -0.71
N ASP A 15 35.25 2.08 0.58
CA ASP A 15 34.12 1.52 1.32
C ASP A 15 32.82 2.25 0.95
N ALA A 16 31.70 1.53 0.93
CA ALA A 16 30.40 2.17 0.72
C ALA A 16 30.07 3.15 1.87
N GLY A 17 29.77 4.39 1.53
CA GLY A 17 29.62 5.51 2.48
C GLY A 17 30.93 6.16 2.92
N GLY A 18 32.07 5.64 2.50
CA GLY A 18 33.37 6.26 2.66
C GLY A 18 33.71 7.21 1.52
N SER A 19 34.94 7.72 1.52
CA SER A 19 35.48 8.51 0.42
C SER A 19 36.91 8.07 0.09
N THR A 20 37.28 8.22 -1.18
CA THR A 20 38.67 8.03 -1.64
C THR A 20 39.07 9.12 -2.61
N GLY A 21 40.36 9.45 -2.63
CA GLY A 21 40.94 10.50 -3.46
C GLY A 21 41.77 9.92 -4.60
N VAL A 22 41.60 10.45 -5.80
CA VAL A 22 42.47 10.18 -6.97
C VAL A 22 42.93 11.51 -7.54
N THR A 23 44.17 11.59 -7.99
CA THR A 23 44.71 12.81 -8.61
C THR A 23 44.83 12.63 -10.11
N LEU A 24 44.19 13.51 -10.88
CA LEU A 24 44.41 13.67 -12.32
C LEU A 24 45.47 14.74 -12.54
N ARG A 25 46.56 14.38 -13.22
CA ARG A 25 47.57 15.32 -13.72
C ARG A 25 47.26 15.63 -15.16
N VAL A 26 47.26 16.92 -15.50
CA VAL A 26 47.02 17.44 -16.85
C VAL A 26 48.17 18.36 -17.22
N ARG A 27 48.84 18.09 -18.34
CA ARG A 27 49.93 18.93 -18.84
C ARG A 27 49.61 19.50 -20.21
N ASN A 28 49.72 20.82 -20.31
CA ASN A 28 49.64 21.52 -21.59
C ASN A 28 50.97 21.32 -22.36
N THR A 29 50.92 20.66 -23.51
CA THR A 29 52.07 20.47 -24.41
C THR A 29 52.01 21.39 -25.63
N GLY A 30 50.98 22.22 -25.73
CA GLY A 30 50.88 23.26 -26.73
C GLY A 30 51.79 24.44 -26.42
N ASP A 31 51.79 25.39 -27.36
CA ASP A 31 52.56 26.64 -27.34
C ASP A 31 51.71 27.86 -26.93
N VAL A 32 50.40 27.67 -26.69
CA VAL A 32 49.46 28.70 -26.25
C VAL A 32 48.88 28.36 -24.87
N VAL A 33 48.50 29.38 -24.10
CA VAL A 33 47.77 29.21 -22.83
C VAL A 33 46.37 28.69 -23.13
N GLU A 34 45.96 27.64 -22.44
CA GLU A 34 44.67 26.99 -22.69
C GLU A 34 43.91 26.71 -21.39
N GLU A 35 42.59 26.83 -21.44
CA GLU A 35 41.69 26.40 -20.38
C GLU A 35 41.18 24.99 -20.68
N TYR A 36 41.33 24.07 -19.71
CA TYR A 36 40.82 22.71 -19.77
C TYR A 36 39.67 22.54 -18.79
N ARG A 37 38.54 22.04 -19.29
CA ARG A 37 37.41 21.60 -18.47
C ARG A 37 37.47 20.10 -18.27
N VAL A 38 37.35 19.64 -17.03
CA VAL A 38 37.31 18.21 -16.68
C VAL A 38 35.88 17.82 -16.32
N ALA A 39 35.32 16.86 -17.03
CA ALA A 39 33.97 16.36 -16.81
C ALA A 39 34.01 14.84 -16.54
N PRO A 40 33.39 14.34 -15.45
CA PRO A 40 33.29 12.92 -15.18
C PRO A 40 32.23 12.25 -16.07
N LEU A 41 32.52 11.02 -16.49
CA LEU A 41 31.68 10.17 -17.33
C LEU A 41 31.59 8.76 -16.71
N GLY A 42 30.48 8.07 -17.01
CA GLY A 42 30.18 6.72 -16.52
C GLY A 42 29.36 6.72 -15.23
N ASP A 43 29.02 5.52 -14.75
CA ASP A 43 28.14 5.34 -13.60
C ASP A 43 28.64 6.05 -12.33
N PRO A 44 29.96 6.05 -12.00
CA PRO A 44 30.47 6.75 -10.82
C PRO A 44 30.32 8.27 -10.86
N ALA A 45 30.02 8.89 -12.01
CA ALA A 45 29.90 10.34 -12.13
C ALA A 45 28.88 10.96 -11.15
N ARG A 46 27.87 10.20 -10.73
CA ARG A 46 26.83 10.65 -9.76
C ARG A 46 27.37 10.85 -8.34
N TRP A 47 28.50 10.22 -8.01
CA TRP A 47 29.14 10.28 -6.69
C TRP A 47 30.64 10.58 -6.76
N LEU A 48 31.11 11.07 -7.92
CA LEU A 48 32.46 11.53 -8.18
C LEU A 48 32.45 13.05 -8.26
N ARG A 49 33.23 13.70 -7.40
CA ARG A 49 33.45 15.14 -7.42
C ARG A 49 34.80 15.46 -8.03
N VAL A 50 34.85 16.51 -8.84
CA VAL A 50 36.03 17.00 -9.56
C VAL A 50 36.33 18.42 -9.10
N GLU A 51 37.48 18.63 -8.44
CA GLU A 51 37.89 19.95 -7.94
C GLU A 51 39.38 20.20 -8.26
N PRO A 52 39.74 21.29 -8.98
CA PRO A 52 38.85 22.20 -9.72
C PRO A 52 38.32 21.58 -11.03
N ALA A 53 37.10 21.92 -11.43
CA ALA A 53 36.49 21.45 -12.68
C ALA A 53 37.05 22.13 -13.94
N THR A 54 37.74 23.27 -13.78
CA THR A 54 38.44 24.00 -14.85
C THR A 54 39.85 24.36 -14.40
N LEU A 55 40.81 24.25 -15.31
CA LEU A 55 42.22 24.57 -15.10
C LEU A 55 42.74 25.42 -16.25
N THR A 56 43.38 26.54 -15.94
CA THR A 56 44.11 27.34 -16.94
C THR A 56 45.59 26.98 -16.87
N LEU A 57 46.15 26.47 -17.96
CA LEU A 57 47.53 25.99 -18.02
C LEU A 57 48.34 26.74 -19.07
N TYR A 58 49.51 27.22 -18.66
CA TYR A 58 50.50 27.80 -19.56
C TYR A 58 51.20 26.71 -20.38
N PRO A 59 51.78 27.05 -21.53
CA PRO A 59 52.61 26.14 -22.32
C PRO A 59 53.66 25.42 -21.47
N GLY A 60 53.68 24.09 -21.54
CA GLY A 60 54.63 23.24 -20.82
C GLY A 60 54.34 23.00 -19.34
N THR A 61 53.33 23.66 -18.73
CA THR A 61 53.01 23.49 -17.31
C THR A 61 52.04 22.34 -17.04
N THR A 62 52.09 21.81 -15.82
CA THR A 62 51.22 20.73 -15.34
C THR A 62 50.31 21.25 -14.24
N GLY A 63 49.01 21.00 -14.35
CA GLY A 63 48.01 21.19 -13.30
C GLY A 63 47.55 19.87 -12.71
N THR A 64 46.99 19.95 -11.51
CA THR A 64 46.43 18.82 -10.77
C THR A 64 44.95 19.05 -10.51
N VAL A 65 44.14 18.01 -10.72
CA VAL A 65 42.72 17.97 -10.34
C VAL A 65 42.54 16.86 -9.31
N GLU A 66 41.93 17.21 -8.19
CA GLU A 66 41.52 16.24 -7.18
C GLU A 66 40.15 15.65 -7.53
N LEU A 67 40.08 14.33 -7.48
CA LEU A 67 38.89 13.54 -7.73
C LEU A 67 38.50 12.89 -6.41
N VAL A 68 37.33 13.24 -5.90
CA VAL A 68 36.80 12.68 -4.65
C VAL A 68 35.64 11.76 -4.97
N LEU A 69 35.84 10.47 -4.74
CA LEU A 69 34.88 9.40 -4.98
C LEU A 69 34.18 9.08 -3.65
N THR A 70 32.87 9.33 -3.56
CA THR A 70 32.08 9.14 -2.33
C THR A 70 30.84 8.28 -2.61
N PRO A 71 31.00 6.96 -2.83
CA PRO A 71 29.86 6.09 -3.11
C PRO A 71 28.89 6.10 -1.92
N PRO A 72 27.57 6.23 -2.14
CA PRO A 72 26.60 6.19 -1.06
C PRO A 72 26.59 4.82 -0.37
N ARG A 73 26.25 4.79 0.92
CA ARG A 73 25.96 3.55 1.65
C ARG A 73 24.55 3.06 1.34
N SER A 74 24.33 2.68 0.08
CA SER A 74 23.05 2.22 -0.42
C SER A 74 23.25 1.08 -1.44
N PRO A 75 22.23 0.25 -1.71
CA PRO A 75 22.33 -0.81 -2.72
C PRO A 75 22.58 -0.29 -4.14
N GLU A 76 22.41 1.02 -4.38
CA GLU A 76 22.69 1.66 -5.67
C GLU A 76 24.18 1.69 -6.02
N ALA A 77 25.07 1.62 -5.03
CA ALA A 77 26.52 1.53 -5.22
C ALA A 77 26.96 0.07 -5.11
N VAL A 78 26.61 -0.73 -6.13
CA VAL A 78 26.89 -2.18 -6.21
C VAL A 78 28.36 -2.47 -5.87
N ALA A 79 28.64 -3.60 -5.22
CA ALA A 79 30.00 -3.99 -4.88
C ALA A 79 30.78 -4.42 -6.14
N GLY A 80 32.07 -4.09 -6.20
CA GLY A 80 32.96 -4.49 -7.29
C GLY A 80 33.50 -3.33 -8.14
N PRO A 81 34.15 -3.63 -9.27
CA PRO A 81 34.83 -2.64 -10.09
C PRO A 81 33.82 -1.80 -10.89
N HIS A 82 33.92 -0.49 -10.76
CA HIS A 82 33.16 0.49 -11.52
C HIS A 82 34.15 1.29 -12.39
N PRO A 83 34.16 1.07 -13.71
CA PRO A 83 34.94 1.91 -14.60
C PRO A 83 34.34 3.32 -14.64
N TYR A 84 35.20 4.33 -14.63
CA TYR A 84 34.84 5.72 -14.86
C TYR A 84 35.80 6.33 -15.87
N ALA A 85 35.33 7.37 -16.54
CA ALA A 85 36.14 8.13 -17.47
C ALA A 85 36.09 9.62 -17.13
N LEU A 86 37.15 10.34 -17.46
CA LEU A 86 37.25 11.79 -17.33
C LEU A 86 37.48 12.36 -18.70
N GLN A 87 36.59 13.21 -19.15
CA GLN A 87 36.75 13.97 -20.38
C GLN A 87 37.47 15.28 -20.05
N VAL A 88 38.65 15.46 -20.63
CA VAL A 88 39.40 16.72 -20.59
C VAL A 88 39.13 17.45 -21.91
N ILE A 89 38.38 18.55 -21.81
CA ILE A 89 37.86 19.32 -22.93
C ILE A 89 38.63 20.65 -23.00
N PRO A 90 39.42 20.88 -24.06
CA PRO A 90 40.03 22.18 -24.29
C PRO A 90 38.98 23.23 -24.66
N ALA A 91 39.11 24.46 -24.15
CA ALA A 91 38.13 25.52 -24.36
C ALA A 91 38.12 26.06 -25.80
N GLU A 92 39.29 26.18 -26.44
CA GLU A 92 39.42 26.71 -27.81
C GLU A 92 39.04 25.66 -28.86
N GLN A 93 39.55 24.43 -28.72
CA GLN A 93 39.32 23.33 -29.65
C GLN A 93 38.52 22.21 -28.99
N ARG A 94 37.21 22.39 -28.93
CA ARG A 94 36.30 21.41 -28.33
C ARG A 94 36.30 20.04 -29.01
N GLU A 95 36.82 19.93 -30.23
CA GLU A 95 36.95 18.68 -30.97
C GLU A 95 38.18 17.86 -30.53
N ALA A 96 39.15 18.48 -29.85
CA ALA A 96 40.40 17.85 -29.40
C ALA A 96 40.29 17.30 -27.96
N THR A 97 39.18 16.65 -27.62
CA THR A 97 38.97 16.09 -26.27
C THR A 97 39.81 14.85 -26.01
N THR A 98 40.38 14.73 -24.81
CA THR A 98 41.08 13.51 -24.36
C THR A 98 40.28 12.85 -23.25
N VAL A 99 40.17 11.52 -23.31
CA VAL A 99 39.48 10.72 -22.30
C VAL A 99 40.50 9.94 -21.49
N VAL A 100 40.38 10.01 -20.17
CA VAL A 100 41.24 9.28 -19.22
C VAL A 100 40.38 8.30 -18.44
N GLU A 101 40.77 7.04 -18.41
CA GLU A 101 39.98 5.97 -17.80
C GLU A 101 40.59 5.55 -16.45
N GLY A 102 39.72 5.29 -15.48
CA GLY A 102 40.10 4.74 -14.18
C GLY A 102 39.08 3.71 -13.70
N VAL A 103 39.46 2.93 -12.69
CA VAL A 103 38.57 1.93 -12.08
C VAL A 103 38.50 2.14 -10.58
N VAL A 104 37.29 2.31 -10.06
CA VAL A 104 37.04 2.36 -8.62
C VAL A 104 36.35 1.08 -8.17
N SER A 105 36.94 0.37 -7.21
CA SER A 105 36.34 -0.84 -6.63
C SER A 105 35.60 -0.49 -5.34
N VAL A 106 34.28 -0.64 -5.35
CA VAL A 106 33.45 -0.42 -4.15
C VAL A 106 33.45 -1.68 -3.31
N ALA A 107 33.80 -1.55 -2.03
CA ALA A 107 33.81 -2.66 -1.10
C ALA A 107 32.38 -3.19 -0.83
N PRO A 108 32.21 -4.51 -0.65
CA PRO A 108 30.92 -5.07 -0.31
C PRO A 108 30.52 -4.70 1.11
N PHE A 109 29.28 -4.25 1.28
CA PHE A 109 28.58 -4.23 2.55
C PHE A 109 27.29 -5.05 2.44
N THR A 110 26.90 -5.64 3.55
CA THR A 110 25.73 -6.50 3.59
C THR A 110 24.81 -6.09 4.72
N GLU A 111 23.57 -5.79 4.38
CA GLU A 111 22.51 -5.48 5.31
C GLU A 111 21.25 -6.20 4.82
N LEU A 112 20.74 -7.12 5.62
CA LEU A 112 19.51 -7.86 5.31
C LEU A 112 18.43 -7.43 6.28
N HIS A 113 17.24 -7.19 5.75
CA HIS A 113 16.03 -7.06 6.53
C HIS A 113 15.08 -8.21 6.19
N ALA A 114 14.34 -8.72 7.17
CA ALA A 114 13.35 -9.76 6.90
C ALA A 114 12.13 -9.58 7.79
N GLU A 115 10.95 -9.89 7.24
CA GLU A 115 9.68 -9.71 7.91
C GLU A 115 8.69 -10.83 7.57
N LEU A 116 7.85 -11.22 8.54
CA LEU A 116 6.72 -12.11 8.30
C LEU A 116 5.46 -11.30 7.96
N VAL A 117 4.89 -11.58 6.79
CA VAL A 117 3.66 -10.94 6.32
C VAL A 117 2.61 -12.02 6.02
N PRO A 118 1.52 -12.11 6.80
CA PRO A 118 1.26 -11.45 8.08
C PRO A 118 2.09 -12.05 9.25
N PRO A 119 2.25 -11.36 10.41
CA PRO A 119 2.96 -11.91 11.58
C PRO A 119 2.16 -12.98 12.33
N THR A 120 0.85 -13.06 12.07
CA THR A 120 -0.03 -14.07 12.66
C THR A 120 -0.79 -14.81 11.57
N CYS A 121 -0.83 -16.14 11.64
CA CYS A 121 -1.63 -16.96 10.74
C CYS A 121 -2.59 -17.85 11.52
N ARG A 122 -3.74 -18.16 10.91
CA ARG A 122 -4.79 -18.97 11.53
C ARG A 122 -5.10 -20.16 10.64
N GLY A 123 -5.29 -21.34 11.23
CA GLY A 123 -5.57 -22.55 10.47
C GLY A 123 -6.09 -23.69 11.34
N ARG A 124 -6.84 -24.60 10.72
CA ARG A 124 -7.23 -25.89 11.35
C ARG A 124 -6.17 -26.96 11.13
N PHE A 125 -5.65 -27.04 9.90
CA PHE A 125 -4.66 -28.05 9.49
C PHE A 125 -3.38 -27.47 8.91
N ARG A 126 -3.42 -26.20 8.47
CA ARG A 126 -2.33 -25.52 7.79
C ARG A 126 -2.54 -24.01 7.89
N GLY A 127 -1.47 -23.26 8.11
CA GLY A 127 -1.39 -21.80 7.98
C GLY A 127 -0.43 -21.43 6.86
N ARG A 128 -0.67 -20.29 6.21
CA ARG A 128 0.23 -19.75 5.20
C ARG A 128 0.75 -18.39 5.67
N LEU A 129 2.06 -18.23 5.60
CA LEU A 129 2.79 -17.01 5.88
C LEU A 129 3.65 -16.69 4.65
N ARG A 130 3.95 -15.41 4.44
CA ARG A 130 4.97 -14.99 3.49
C ARG A 130 6.14 -14.42 4.29
N LEU A 131 7.34 -14.86 3.93
CA LEU A 131 8.58 -14.35 4.47
C LEU A 131 9.16 -13.41 3.42
N ALA A 132 9.17 -12.12 3.72
CA ALA A 132 9.85 -11.11 2.90
C ALA A 132 11.30 -11.00 3.38
N VAL A 133 12.25 -11.06 2.46
CA VAL A 133 13.67 -10.86 2.73
C VAL A 133 14.20 -9.82 1.75
N ASP A 134 14.67 -8.70 2.29
CA ASP A 134 15.13 -7.54 1.57
C ASP A 134 16.65 -7.42 1.71
N ASN A 135 17.34 -7.27 0.58
CA ASN A 135 18.77 -6.99 0.57
C ASN A 135 19.01 -5.48 0.45
N LEU A 136 19.29 -4.84 1.58
CA LEU A 136 19.68 -3.44 1.69
C LEU A 136 21.20 -3.24 1.47
N GLY A 137 21.95 -4.33 1.35
CA GLY A 137 23.36 -4.33 0.99
C GLY A 137 23.61 -4.07 -0.50
N ASN A 138 24.87 -3.80 -0.84
CA ASN A 138 25.30 -3.60 -2.23
C ASN A 138 25.90 -4.85 -2.89
N SER A 139 25.90 -6.00 -2.20
CA SER A 139 26.42 -7.27 -2.70
C SER A 139 25.31 -8.32 -2.76
N PRO A 140 25.35 -9.27 -3.71
CA PRO A 140 24.38 -10.36 -3.77
C PRO A 140 24.50 -11.25 -2.53
N VAL A 141 23.37 -11.60 -1.93
CA VAL A 141 23.33 -12.38 -0.69
C VAL A 141 22.58 -13.69 -0.92
N THR A 142 23.21 -14.80 -0.56
CA THR A 142 22.53 -16.11 -0.52
C THR A 142 22.03 -16.38 0.89
N ALA A 143 20.72 -16.56 1.02
CA ALA A 143 20.06 -16.85 2.29
C ALA A 143 19.33 -18.21 2.22
N VAL A 144 19.39 -18.95 3.33
CA VAL A 144 18.63 -20.18 3.56
C VAL A 144 17.46 -19.84 4.48
N LEU A 145 16.27 -20.19 4.03
CA LEU A 145 15.02 -19.93 4.74
C LEU A 145 14.59 -21.22 5.43
N ALA A 146 14.60 -21.24 6.76
CA ALA A 146 14.25 -22.42 7.54
C ALA A 146 13.26 -22.07 8.66
N GLY A 147 12.34 -22.98 8.95
CA GLY A 147 11.55 -22.94 10.17
C GLY A 147 12.40 -23.44 11.34
N ARG A 148 12.38 -22.72 12.46
CA ARG A 148 13.01 -23.13 13.70
C ARG A 148 11.92 -23.58 14.66
N ASP A 149 11.98 -24.83 15.09
CA ASP A 149 11.00 -25.35 16.04
C ASP A 149 11.52 -25.18 17.47
N SER A 150 10.77 -24.44 18.28
CA SER A 150 11.10 -24.22 19.70
C SER A 150 10.35 -25.19 20.62
N GLY A 151 9.49 -26.09 20.11
CA GLY A 151 8.63 -26.93 20.97
C GLY A 151 8.07 -28.22 20.36
N ASP A 152 8.53 -28.68 19.19
CA ASP A 152 8.08 -29.89 18.48
C ASP A 152 6.56 -29.89 18.14
N GLN A 153 5.98 -28.70 17.98
CA GLN A 153 4.54 -28.51 17.80
C GLN A 153 4.14 -28.22 16.34
N LEU A 154 5.08 -27.75 15.51
CA LEU A 154 4.80 -27.23 14.17
C LEU A 154 5.80 -27.81 13.15
N ASP A 155 5.28 -28.30 12.03
CA ASP A 155 6.08 -28.59 10.85
C ASP A 155 6.05 -27.41 9.88
N PHE A 156 7.21 -27.13 9.27
CA PHE A 156 7.38 -26.03 8.33
C PHE A 156 7.72 -26.56 6.94
N ASP A 157 6.99 -26.07 5.94
CA ASP A 157 7.28 -26.29 4.53
C ASP A 157 7.54 -24.92 3.88
N VAL A 158 8.82 -24.62 3.67
CA VAL A 158 9.32 -23.33 3.17
C VAL A 158 9.72 -23.47 1.72
N ARG A 159 9.17 -22.62 0.84
CA ARG A 159 9.50 -22.60 -0.60
C ARG A 159 9.77 -21.17 -1.10
N PRO A 160 10.90 -20.91 -1.78
CA PRO A 160 12.09 -21.76 -1.87
C PRO A 160 12.82 -21.86 -0.52
N SER A 161 13.61 -22.92 -0.30
CA SER A 161 14.41 -23.09 0.93
C SER A 161 15.76 -22.36 0.89
N SER A 162 16.25 -22.04 -0.30
CA SER A 162 17.44 -21.22 -0.51
C SER A 162 17.19 -20.24 -1.64
N VAL A 163 17.66 -19.00 -1.48
CA VAL A 163 17.45 -17.94 -2.45
C VAL A 163 18.66 -17.01 -2.50
N GLN A 164 19.01 -16.58 -3.70
CA GLN A 164 19.96 -15.52 -3.95
C GLN A 164 19.19 -14.21 -4.17
N ILE A 165 19.57 -13.18 -3.43
CA ILE A 165 18.91 -11.88 -3.42
C ILE A 165 19.92 -10.84 -3.91
N GLU A 166 19.61 -10.24 -5.05
CA GLU A 166 20.42 -9.17 -5.63
C GLU A 166 20.37 -7.88 -4.79
N PRO A 167 21.36 -6.99 -4.89
CA PRO A 167 21.36 -5.70 -4.20
C PRO A 167 20.07 -4.89 -4.45
N GLY A 168 19.47 -4.37 -3.39
CA GLY A 168 18.26 -3.54 -3.46
C GLY A 168 16.98 -4.29 -3.86
N ARG A 169 17.01 -5.63 -3.92
CA ARG A 169 15.85 -6.46 -4.25
C ARG A 169 15.27 -7.13 -3.01
N ALA A 170 13.98 -7.40 -3.11
CA ALA A 170 13.20 -8.18 -2.16
C ALA A 170 12.84 -9.53 -2.76
N VAL A 171 12.91 -10.60 -1.97
CA VAL A 171 12.36 -11.91 -2.36
C VAL A 171 11.36 -12.39 -1.31
N PHE A 172 10.25 -12.95 -1.81
CA PHE A 172 9.20 -13.52 -1.00
C PHE A 172 9.26 -15.05 -1.00
N GLY A 173 9.47 -15.63 0.17
CA GLY A 173 9.29 -17.06 0.43
C GLY A 173 7.87 -17.36 0.91
N THR A 174 7.28 -18.46 0.45
CA THR A 174 6.03 -18.98 1.02
C THR A 174 6.36 -19.98 2.12
N VAL A 175 5.76 -19.78 3.30
CA VAL A 175 5.93 -20.65 4.45
C VAL A 175 4.58 -21.26 4.80
N VAL A 176 4.49 -22.58 4.70
CA VAL A 176 3.32 -23.35 5.14
C VAL A 176 3.62 -23.95 6.51
N VAL A 177 2.87 -23.50 7.50
CA VAL A 177 2.94 -24.00 8.88
C VAL A 177 1.89 -25.08 9.07
N LYS A 178 2.24 -26.25 9.57
CA LYS A 178 1.32 -27.36 9.85
C LYS A 178 1.42 -27.74 11.34
N PRO A 179 0.33 -27.73 12.10
CA PRO A 179 0.36 -28.25 13.46
C PRO A 179 0.58 -29.77 13.42
N ARG A 180 1.52 -30.26 14.23
CA ARG A 180 1.78 -31.71 14.37
C ARG A 180 0.63 -32.45 15.04
N ARG A 181 -0.03 -31.81 16.01
CA ARG A 181 -1.18 -32.37 16.73
C ARG A 181 -2.45 -31.65 16.32
N ILE A 182 -3.38 -32.40 15.71
CA ILE A 182 -4.69 -31.89 15.29
C ILE A 182 -5.61 -31.83 16.51
N ARG A 183 -6.18 -30.65 16.78
CA ARG A 183 -7.18 -30.45 17.84
C ARG A 183 -8.58 -30.68 17.26
N TRP A 184 -9.21 -31.78 17.67
CA TRP A 184 -10.56 -32.12 17.22
C TRP A 184 -11.65 -31.32 17.94
N SER A 185 -11.45 -30.98 19.21
CA SER A 185 -12.37 -30.22 20.05
C SER A 185 -11.64 -29.16 20.89
N GLY A 186 -12.36 -28.12 21.31
CA GLY A 186 -11.87 -27.06 22.20
C GLY A 186 -11.76 -25.67 21.56
N GLY A 187 -11.17 -24.72 22.32
CA GLY A 187 -10.91 -23.34 21.90
C GLY A 187 -9.71 -23.20 20.95
N SER A 188 -9.44 -21.98 20.51
CA SER A 188 -8.22 -21.67 19.75
C SER A 188 -7.00 -21.60 20.65
N GLU A 189 -5.89 -22.22 20.23
CA GLU A 189 -4.60 -22.23 20.93
C GLU A 189 -3.56 -21.44 20.13
N THR A 190 -2.79 -20.59 20.80
CA THR A 190 -1.74 -19.78 20.19
C THR A 190 -0.40 -20.49 20.34
N VAL A 191 0.20 -20.88 19.21
CA VAL A 191 1.51 -21.53 19.16
C VAL A 191 2.51 -20.54 18.55
N PRO A 192 3.66 -20.26 19.20
CA PRO A 192 4.67 -19.39 18.63
C PRO A 192 5.29 -20.03 17.39
N VAL A 193 5.55 -19.22 16.37
CA VAL A 193 6.24 -19.59 15.13
C VAL A 193 7.59 -18.88 15.14
N THR A 194 8.67 -19.63 14.96
CA THR A 194 10.01 -19.07 14.82
C THR A 194 10.54 -19.44 13.44
N LEU A 195 10.91 -18.44 12.65
CA LEU A 195 11.59 -18.63 11.36
C LEU A 195 13.00 -18.09 11.47
N ALA A 196 13.93 -18.70 10.74
CA ALA A 196 15.33 -18.26 10.68
C ALA A 196 15.72 -18.00 9.22
N VAL A 197 16.26 -16.82 8.97
CA VAL A 197 16.96 -16.49 7.73
C VAL A 197 18.44 -16.65 8.01
N GLN A 198 19.02 -17.75 7.52
CA GLN A 198 20.41 -18.09 7.77
C GLN A 198 21.29 -17.71 6.59
N ARG A 199 22.44 -17.11 6.90
CA ARG A 199 23.52 -16.88 5.95
C ARG A 199 24.74 -17.71 6.32
N PRO A 200 25.55 -18.17 5.36
CA PRO A 200 26.83 -18.80 5.66
C PRO A 200 27.71 -17.86 6.48
N GLY A 201 28.24 -18.35 7.62
CA GLY A 201 29.23 -17.62 8.42
C GLY A 201 28.71 -16.45 9.26
N VAL A 202 27.39 -16.21 9.31
CA VAL A 202 26.77 -15.13 10.11
C VAL A 202 25.66 -15.69 11.01
N GLU A 203 25.42 -15.04 12.14
CA GLU A 203 24.31 -15.37 13.02
C GLU A 203 22.96 -15.31 12.27
N PRO A 204 22.07 -16.31 12.45
CA PRO A 204 20.78 -16.33 11.78
C PRO A 204 19.88 -15.19 12.26
N LEU A 205 19.19 -14.54 11.34
CA LEU A 205 18.15 -13.57 11.66
C LEU A 205 16.88 -14.32 12.06
N ILE A 206 16.50 -14.22 13.34
CA ILE A 206 15.33 -14.89 13.91
C ILE A 206 14.12 -13.98 13.76
N LEU A 207 13.02 -14.55 13.29
CA LEU A 207 11.75 -13.87 13.11
C LEU A 207 10.67 -14.60 13.89
N GLU A 208 9.87 -13.84 14.61
CA GLU A 208 8.82 -14.35 15.47
C GLU A 208 7.44 -14.06 14.87
N GLY A 209 6.58 -15.07 14.93
CA GLY A 209 5.18 -14.98 14.54
C GLY A 209 4.33 -15.87 15.43
N THR A 210 3.02 -15.92 15.13
CA THR A 210 2.10 -16.80 15.86
C THR A 210 1.20 -17.59 14.92
N TYR A 211 1.00 -18.86 15.25
CA TYR A 211 0.03 -19.75 14.61
C TYR A 211 -1.14 -19.97 15.57
N LEU A 212 -2.33 -19.55 15.15
CA LEU A 212 -3.56 -19.82 15.89
C LEU A 212 -4.19 -21.11 15.36
N SER A 213 -4.02 -22.18 16.14
CA SER A 213 -4.59 -23.49 15.88
C SER A 213 -6.07 -23.49 16.25
N ARG A 214 -6.95 -23.73 15.28
CA ARG A 214 -8.40 -23.83 15.49
C ARG A 214 -8.84 -25.28 15.56
N ALA A 215 -9.76 -25.58 16.49
CA ALA A 215 -10.41 -26.88 16.54
C ALA A 215 -11.17 -27.19 15.24
N VAL A 216 -11.13 -28.46 14.85
CA VAL A 216 -11.76 -28.95 13.61
C VAL A 216 -13.28 -28.99 13.73
N LEU A 217 -13.81 -29.48 14.86
CA LEU A 217 -15.24 -29.58 15.13
C LEU A 217 -15.65 -28.58 16.22
N PRO A 218 -16.79 -27.89 16.07
CA PRO A 218 -17.35 -27.12 17.17
C PRO A 218 -17.80 -28.06 18.29
N GLY A 219 -17.68 -27.65 19.56
CA GLY A 219 -17.93 -28.52 20.72
C GLY A 219 -19.32 -29.18 20.75
N TRP A 220 -20.33 -28.56 20.11
CA TRP A 220 -21.68 -29.10 20.01
C TRP A 220 -21.83 -30.22 18.97
N ALA A 221 -20.91 -30.33 18.00
CA ALA A 221 -21.02 -31.31 16.92
C ALA A 221 -20.97 -32.74 17.46
N ALA A 222 -20.16 -33.02 18.48
CA ALA A 222 -20.14 -34.32 19.14
C ALA A 222 -21.49 -34.66 19.78
N GLY A 223 -22.16 -33.68 20.40
CA GLY A 223 -23.50 -33.85 20.96
C GLY A 223 -24.56 -34.13 19.91
N VAL A 224 -24.54 -33.41 18.78
CA VAL A 224 -25.47 -33.65 17.66
C VAL A 224 -25.22 -35.00 17.01
N LEU A 225 -23.97 -35.39 16.81
CA LEU A 225 -23.63 -36.70 16.24
C LEU A 225 -24.06 -37.84 17.17
N GLY A 226 -23.91 -37.66 18.48
CA GLY A 226 -24.46 -38.57 19.49
C GLY A 226 -25.99 -38.64 19.47
N ALA A 227 -26.68 -37.51 19.35
CA ALA A 227 -28.14 -37.46 19.25
C ALA A 227 -28.67 -38.12 17.97
N VAL A 228 -28.03 -37.88 16.83
CA VAL A 228 -28.34 -38.54 15.56
C VAL A 228 -28.10 -40.05 15.67
N ALA A 229 -26.96 -40.48 16.25
CA ALA A 229 -26.70 -41.90 16.48
C ALA A 229 -27.79 -42.53 17.37
N ALA A 230 -28.17 -41.90 18.48
CA ALA A 230 -29.24 -42.37 19.34
C ALA A 230 -30.60 -42.45 18.62
N LEU A 231 -30.92 -41.45 17.79
CA LEU A 231 -32.16 -41.41 17.02
C LEU A 231 -32.18 -42.47 15.92
N THR A 232 -31.05 -42.72 15.25
CA THR A 232 -30.93 -43.83 14.29
C THR A 232 -31.09 -45.18 14.97
N LEU A 233 -30.47 -45.39 16.13
CA LEU A 233 -30.65 -46.61 16.92
C LEU A 233 -32.10 -46.80 17.37
N ALA A 234 -32.78 -45.71 17.78
CA ALA A 234 -34.19 -45.73 18.14
C ALA A 234 -35.08 -46.05 16.92
N CYS A 235 -34.84 -45.44 15.76
CA CYS A 235 -35.57 -45.74 14.52
C CYS A 235 -35.35 -47.20 14.08
N VAL A 236 -34.13 -47.72 14.17
CA VAL A 236 -33.82 -49.13 13.86
C VAL A 236 -34.54 -50.07 14.84
N ALA A 237 -34.53 -49.76 16.14
CA ALA A 237 -35.27 -50.54 17.14
C ALA A 237 -36.78 -50.50 16.90
N LEU A 238 -37.33 -49.32 16.55
CA LEU A 238 -38.75 -49.17 16.22
C LEU A 238 -39.12 -49.95 14.94
N TRP A 239 -38.24 -49.93 13.93
CA TRP A 239 -38.44 -50.67 12.69
C TRP A 239 -38.40 -52.20 12.91
N LEU A 240 -37.53 -52.69 13.79
CA LEU A 240 -37.45 -54.11 14.14
C LEU A 240 -38.60 -54.59 15.05
N THR A 241 -39.25 -53.70 15.79
CA THR A 241 -40.34 -54.05 16.73
C THR A 241 -41.75 -53.74 16.19
N ALA A 242 -41.87 -52.93 15.15
CA ALA A 242 -43.13 -52.67 14.47
C ALA A 242 -43.54 -53.87 13.60
N ALA A 243 -44.29 -54.81 14.17
CA ALA A 243 -45.03 -55.78 13.38
C ALA A 243 -46.12 -55.04 12.56
N PRO A 244 -46.22 -55.22 11.22
CA PRO A 244 -47.24 -54.57 10.42
C PRO A 244 -48.60 -55.24 10.69
N SER A 245 -49.40 -54.67 11.59
CA SER A 245 -50.82 -55.03 11.68
C SER A 245 -51.56 -54.35 10.54
N VAL A 246 -51.67 -55.05 9.41
CA VAL A 246 -52.59 -54.68 8.33
C VAL A 246 -54.01 -54.88 8.84
N ALA A 247 -54.56 -53.86 9.51
CA ALA A 247 -55.97 -53.80 9.85
C ALA A 247 -56.76 -53.55 8.56
N GLY A 248 -57.28 -54.63 7.97
CA GLY A 248 -58.17 -54.57 6.81
C GLY A 248 -59.42 -53.75 7.14
N ARG A 249 -59.58 -52.61 6.46
CA ARG A 249 -60.84 -51.86 6.44
C ARG A 249 -61.81 -52.55 5.48
N ALA A 250 -62.44 -53.64 5.92
CA ALA A 250 -63.60 -54.21 5.24
C ALA A 250 -64.88 -53.52 5.76
N LYS A 251 -65.58 -52.80 4.87
CA LYS A 251 -66.94 -52.27 5.13
C LYS A 251 -67.95 -53.44 5.04
N PRO A 252 -68.89 -53.58 5.99
CA PRO A 252 -69.97 -54.57 5.88
C PRO A 252 -70.94 -54.15 4.76
N ALA A 253 -71.21 -55.08 3.84
CA ALA A 253 -72.19 -54.92 2.76
C ALA A 253 -73.62 -55.10 3.29
N THR A 254 -74.51 -54.22 2.88
CA THR A 254 -75.96 -54.27 3.06
C THR A 254 -76.56 -55.49 2.33
N PRO A 255 -77.52 -56.23 2.92
CA PRO A 255 -78.14 -57.37 2.24
C PRO A 255 -79.07 -56.89 1.11
N VAL A 256 -78.80 -57.36 -0.11
CA VAL A 256 -79.64 -57.19 -1.30
C VAL A 256 -80.60 -58.37 -1.39
N ALA A 257 -81.88 -58.08 -1.62
CA ALA A 257 -82.93 -59.07 -1.85
C ALA A 257 -82.76 -59.77 -3.21
N LEU A 258 -83.02 -61.09 -3.24
CA LEU A 258 -82.88 -61.95 -4.40
C LEU A 258 -83.82 -61.56 -5.56
N GLN A 259 -83.27 -61.52 -6.78
CA GLN A 259 -84.01 -61.73 -8.04
C GLN A 259 -83.50 -63.02 -8.72
N PRO A 260 -84.36 -63.84 -9.33
CA PRO A 260 -83.94 -65.12 -9.91
C PRO A 260 -83.54 -65.02 -11.40
N ALA A 261 -82.47 -65.77 -11.69
CA ALA A 261 -82.10 -66.55 -12.88
C ALA A 261 -82.36 -66.02 -14.31
N GLY A 262 -81.28 -65.96 -15.11
CA GLY A 262 -81.38 -65.98 -16.57
C GLY A 262 -80.06 -65.80 -17.35
N ALA A 263 -79.42 -66.93 -17.70
CA ALA A 263 -78.62 -67.21 -18.92
C ALA A 263 -77.20 -66.60 -19.10
N PRO A 264 -76.32 -67.31 -19.87
CA PRO A 264 -74.87 -67.35 -19.66
C PRO A 264 -74.10 -66.42 -20.62
N ILE A 265 -72.76 -66.34 -20.51
CA ILE A 265 -71.79 -66.47 -21.63
C ILE A 265 -70.33 -66.19 -21.18
N ALA A 266 -69.47 -67.07 -21.69
CA ALA A 266 -68.04 -66.99 -22.02
C ALA A 266 -66.96 -66.68 -20.97
N ALA A 267 -66.08 -67.67 -20.83
CA ALA A 267 -64.71 -67.55 -20.37
C ALA A 267 -63.85 -66.81 -21.41
N GLU A 268 -62.85 -66.05 -20.95
CA GLU A 268 -61.57 -65.97 -21.67
C GLU A 268 -60.41 -65.52 -20.76
N THR A 269 -59.26 -66.10 -21.09
CA THR A 269 -57.98 -66.22 -20.37
C THR A 269 -57.08 -65.01 -20.65
N PRO A 270 -56.18 -64.59 -19.75
CA PRO A 270 -55.36 -63.38 -19.92
C PRO A 270 -54.12 -63.63 -20.80
N PRO A 271 -53.61 -62.62 -21.54
CA PRO A 271 -52.29 -62.70 -22.15
C PRO A 271 -51.22 -61.90 -21.40
N LEU A 272 -50.02 -62.51 -21.43
CA LEU A 272 -48.74 -62.05 -20.91
C LEU A 272 -48.19 -60.80 -21.62
N ALA A 273 -47.21 -60.19 -20.96
CA ALA A 273 -46.28 -59.14 -21.40
C ALA A 273 -45.63 -59.37 -22.79
N PRO A 274 -45.03 -58.30 -23.35
CA PRO A 274 -43.65 -58.42 -23.78
C PRO A 274 -42.75 -57.25 -23.32
N ALA A 275 -41.46 -57.59 -23.22
CA ALA A 275 -40.33 -56.70 -22.94
C ALA A 275 -39.75 -56.11 -24.27
N PRO A 276 -38.47 -55.68 -24.33
CA PRO A 276 -38.00 -54.29 -24.27
C PRO A 276 -37.46 -53.77 -25.62
N GLY A 277 -37.47 -52.45 -25.82
CA GLY A 277 -36.85 -51.79 -26.97
C GLY A 277 -35.83 -50.74 -26.54
N GLU A 278 -34.57 -50.97 -26.90
CA GLU A 278 -33.42 -50.06 -26.80
C GLU A 278 -33.15 -49.42 -28.21
N PRO A 279 -32.05 -48.68 -28.44
CA PRO A 279 -31.88 -47.22 -28.37
C PRO A 279 -31.64 -46.54 -29.73
N ALA A 280 -31.69 -45.20 -29.79
CA ALA A 280 -31.05 -44.39 -30.84
C ALA A 280 -30.93 -42.90 -30.40
N PRO A 281 -30.11 -42.05 -31.04
CA PRO A 281 -28.65 -41.99 -30.91
C PRO A 281 -28.14 -40.57 -30.56
N ALA A 282 -26.82 -40.46 -30.34
CA ALA A 282 -26.10 -39.26 -29.98
C ALA A 282 -25.65 -38.37 -31.17
N ALA A 283 -25.30 -37.12 -30.80
CA ALA A 283 -24.35 -36.17 -31.43
C ALA A 283 -24.89 -35.25 -32.56
N PRO A 284 -24.19 -34.12 -32.90
CA PRO A 284 -22.97 -33.55 -32.34
C PRO A 284 -23.01 -32.02 -32.06
N ALA A 285 -21.99 -31.51 -31.36
CA ALA A 285 -21.56 -30.10 -31.46
C ALA A 285 -20.73 -29.89 -32.74
N PRO A 286 -20.67 -28.67 -33.29
CA PRO A 286 -19.32 -28.07 -33.44
C PRO A 286 -19.23 -26.53 -33.39
N ALA A 287 -18.03 -26.11 -32.96
CA ALA A 287 -17.17 -25.04 -33.48
C ALA A 287 -17.37 -23.55 -33.13
N ASP A 288 -16.28 -23.00 -32.58
CA ASP A 288 -15.80 -21.61 -32.72
C ASP A 288 -15.79 -21.12 -34.18
N PRO A 289 -15.87 -19.79 -34.35
CA PRO A 289 -14.78 -19.05 -34.98
C PRO A 289 -14.43 -17.82 -34.10
N GLY A 290 -13.19 -17.38 -33.95
CA GLY A 290 -12.27 -17.05 -35.02
C GLY A 290 -11.72 -15.65 -34.72
N THR A 291 -10.40 -15.58 -34.71
CA THR A 291 -9.53 -14.42 -34.57
C THR A 291 -9.82 -13.33 -35.62
N GLY A 292 -9.69 -12.07 -35.24
CA GLY A 292 -9.60 -10.93 -36.17
C GLY A 292 -8.58 -9.89 -35.65
N PRO A 293 -7.55 -9.54 -36.43
CA PRO A 293 -6.62 -8.43 -36.13
C PRO A 293 -6.89 -7.19 -37.00
N GLY A 294 -6.39 -6.04 -36.54
CA GLY A 294 -6.23 -4.79 -37.30
C GLY A 294 -7.19 -3.67 -36.88
N ALA A 295 -6.86 -2.38 -37.01
CA ALA A 295 -5.65 -1.66 -37.39
C ALA A 295 -5.91 -0.15 -37.24
N GLY A 296 -4.83 0.65 -37.12
CA GLY A 296 -4.77 2.10 -37.43
C GLY A 296 -5.39 3.02 -36.38
N GLY A 297 -4.88 4.21 -36.08
CA GLY A 297 -3.89 5.15 -36.62
C GLY A 297 -4.18 6.45 -35.85
N GLY A 298 -3.27 7.35 -35.47
CA GLY A 298 -2.15 7.94 -36.19
C GLY A 298 -2.19 9.45 -35.91
N GLY A 299 -1.01 10.06 -35.75
CA GLY A 299 -0.74 11.50 -35.88
C GLY A 299 -1.29 12.39 -34.75
N GLY A 300 -0.59 13.41 -34.26
CA GLY A 300 0.56 14.14 -34.79
C GLY A 300 0.33 15.65 -34.60
N GLY A 301 1.41 16.41 -34.38
CA GLY A 301 1.42 17.88 -34.44
C GLY A 301 1.41 18.57 -33.06
N ALA A 302 2.50 19.08 -32.50
CA ALA A 302 3.45 20.11 -32.93
C ALA A 302 3.02 21.56 -32.59
N GLN A 303 3.90 22.20 -31.80
CA GLN A 303 4.53 23.50 -32.07
C GLN A 303 4.01 24.79 -31.41
N ALA A 304 5.02 25.62 -31.12
CA ALA A 304 5.06 27.05 -30.77
C ALA A 304 4.73 27.39 -29.30
N GLY A 305 5.48 28.23 -28.60
CA GLY A 305 6.48 29.20 -29.01
C GLY A 305 6.24 30.53 -28.27
N GLY A 306 7.30 31.23 -27.90
CA GLY A 306 7.28 32.60 -27.35
C GLY A 306 7.52 32.65 -25.84
N SER A 307 8.70 33.01 -25.34
CA SER A 307 9.31 34.36 -25.30
C SER A 307 8.48 35.40 -24.55
N SER A 308 8.96 35.75 -23.36
CA SER A 308 9.00 37.13 -22.81
C SER A 308 9.73 37.05 -21.46
N SER A 309 11.01 37.43 -21.36
CA SER A 309 11.54 38.80 -21.29
C SER A 309 11.26 39.50 -19.95
N GLY A 310 12.35 39.97 -19.32
CA GLY A 310 12.37 41.07 -18.36
C GLY A 310 12.28 40.59 -16.90
N GLY A 311 13.19 40.93 -16.01
CA GLY A 311 14.31 41.86 -16.05
C GLY A 311 14.60 42.27 -14.60
N GLY A 312 15.89 42.54 -14.34
CA GLY A 312 16.39 43.47 -13.32
C GLY A 312 16.12 43.08 -11.86
N GLY A 313 17.09 43.05 -10.95
CA GLY A 313 18.36 43.76 -10.93
C GLY A 313 18.51 44.41 -9.56
N GLY A 314 19.73 44.36 -9.03
CA GLY A 314 20.23 45.24 -7.97
C GLY A 314 20.23 44.60 -6.57
N SER A 315 21.39 44.28 -5.98
CA SER A 315 22.35 45.21 -5.34
C SER A 315 21.70 46.08 -4.26
N SER A 316 22.26 46.29 -3.07
CA SER A 316 23.62 46.07 -2.55
C SER A 316 23.63 46.53 -1.08
N SER A 317 24.59 46.02 -0.30
CA SER A 317 25.30 46.68 0.83
C SER A 317 24.47 47.16 2.05
N THR A 318 24.90 47.10 3.30
CA THR A 318 26.21 47.53 3.85
C THR A 318 26.26 47.22 5.36
N GLY A 319 27.49 47.09 5.91
CA GLY A 319 27.84 47.33 7.32
C GLY A 319 27.77 46.10 8.24
N GLY A 320 28.83 45.61 8.89
CA GLY A 320 30.02 46.28 9.41
C GLY A 320 29.86 46.49 10.92
N GLY A 321 30.46 45.62 11.74
CA GLY A 321 30.48 45.78 13.20
C GLY A 321 31.17 44.61 13.90
N ALA A 322 32.41 44.84 14.35
CA ALA A 322 33.22 43.91 15.11
C ALA A 322 32.83 43.87 16.61
N GLY A 323 33.01 42.71 17.25
CA GLY A 323 32.95 42.56 18.70
C GLY A 323 33.24 41.12 19.12
N GLY A 324 34.36 40.91 19.82
CA GLY A 324 34.89 39.59 20.16
C GLY A 324 34.17 38.86 21.30
N GLY A 325 34.40 37.54 21.36
CA GLY A 325 34.03 36.65 22.46
C GLY A 325 34.39 35.22 22.11
N GLY A 326 35.23 34.57 22.93
CA GLY A 326 35.82 33.25 22.67
C GLY A 326 34.80 32.15 22.38
N ALA A 327 35.10 31.31 21.39
CA ALA A 327 34.23 30.23 20.93
C ALA A 327 34.35 28.98 21.81
N ALA A 328 33.23 28.63 22.44
CA ALA A 328 32.93 27.28 22.88
C ALA A 328 32.85 26.32 21.67
N PRO A 329 33.10 25.01 21.85
CA PRO A 329 33.01 24.04 20.74
C PRO A 329 31.62 24.05 20.11
N PRO A 330 31.51 23.89 18.77
CA PRO A 330 30.24 23.98 18.07
C PRO A 330 29.29 22.88 18.54
N ALA A 331 28.06 23.29 18.90
CA ALA A 331 26.96 22.36 19.13
C ALA A 331 26.71 21.54 17.84
N PRO A 332 26.32 20.26 17.96
CA PRO A 332 26.02 19.43 16.80
C PRO A 332 24.95 20.11 15.94
N VAL A 333 25.25 20.25 14.65
CA VAL A 333 24.31 20.75 13.65
C VAL A 333 23.17 19.75 13.57
N VAL A 334 22.05 20.07 14.22
CA VAL A 334 20.80 19.34 14.04
C VAL A 334 20.39 19.52 12.57
N PRO A 335 20.21 18.45 11.80
CA PRO A 335 19.74 18.58 10.42
C PRO A 335 18.42 19.36 10.41
N ALA A 336 18.31 20.33 9.49
CA ALA A 336 17.10 21.13 9.34
C ALA A 336 15.88 20.20 9.26
N ALA A 337 14.86 20.47 10.09
CA ALA A 337 13.63 19.71 10.07
C ALA A 337 13.08 19.67 8.62
N PRO A 338 12.64 18.50 8.12
CA PRO A 338 12.11 18.40 6.77
C PRO A 338 10.98 19.42 6.60
N ALA A 339 10.97 20.16 5.50
CA ALA A 339 9.96 21.17 5.25
C ALA A 339 8.56 20.54 5.18
N ARG A 340 7.57 21.22 5.75
CA ARG A 340 6.21 20.72 5.97
C ARG A 340 5.19 21.64 5.32
N ALA A 341 4.18 21.07 4.67
CA ALA A 341 3.03 21.85 4.21
C ALA A 341 2.09 22.12 5.38
N ALA A 342 1.72 23.39 5.58
CA ALA A 342 0.80 23.79 6.63
C ALA A 342 -0.66 23.51 6.24
N LEU A 343 -1.46 23.06 7.20
CA LEU A 343 -2.91 23.07 7.11
C LEU A 343 -3.47 24.35 7.78
N PRO A 344 -4.68 24.79 7.40
CA PRO A 344 -5.55 24.26 6.36
C PRO A 344 -5.13 24.72 4.94
N ILE A 345 -5.59 24.01 3.91
CA ILE A 345 -5.57 24.49 2.53
C ILE A 345 -6.50 25.70 2.46
N LYS A 346 -5.93 26.86 2.14
CA LYS A 346 -6.60 28.15 2.31
C LYS A 346 -7.56 28.44 1.17
N ALA A 347 -8.63 29.16 1.47
CA ALA A 347 -9.50 29.77 0.49
C ALA A 347 -8.68 30.63 -0.49
N GLY A 348 -8.91 30.44 -1.80
CA GLY A 348 -8.17 31.13 -2.85
C GLY A 348 -6.81 30.51 -3.21
N ASP A 349 -6.39 29.41 -2.57
CA ASP A 349 -5.20 28.66 -3.01
C ASP A 349 -5.43 28.10 -4.43
N LYS A 350 -4.53 28.49 -5.34
CA LYS A 350 -4.57 28.13 -6.75
C LYS A 350 -3.76 26.87 -7.07
N THR A 351 -3.06 26.32 -6.10
CA THR A 351 -2.23 25.12 -6.27
C THR A 351 -3.15 23.91 -6.43
N PRO A 352 -3.06 23.16 -7.53
CA PRO A 352 -3.85 21.94 -7.70
C PRO A 352 -3.56 20.93 -6.59
N ASN A 353 -4.60 20.45 -5.92
CA ASN A 353 -4.51 19.55 -4.79
C ASN A 353 -5.61 18.46 -4.84
N LEU A 354 -5.20 17.20 -4.69
CA LEU A 354 -6.08 16.04 -4.75
C LEU A 354 -7.19 16.05 -3.68
N PHE A 355 -6.92 16.56 -2.48
CA PHE A 355 -7.92 16.64 -1.40
C PHE A 355 -8.93 17.76 -1.63
N VAL A 356 -8.57 18.80 -2.39
CA VAL A 356 -9.52 19.78 -2.89
C VAL A 356 -10.43 19.14 -3.95
N LEU A 357 -9.85 18.35 -4.86
CA LEU A 357 -10.64 17.61 -5.86
C LEU A 357 -11.60 16.62 -5.17
N PHE A 358 -11.15 15.93 -4.14
CA PHE A 358 -11.99 15.07 -3.31
C PHE A 358 -13.19 15.84 -2.72
N ALA A 359 -12.95 17.01 -2.12
CA ALA A 359 -14.00 17.85 -1.56
C ALA A 359 -15.00 18.30 -2.65
N GLN A 360 -14.51 18.75 -3.80
CA GLN A 360 -15.34 19.13 -4.94
C GLN A 360 -16.23 17.97 -5.39
N GLU A 361 -15.66 16.78 -5.59
CA GLU A 361 -16.40 15.60 -6.01
C GLU A 361 -17.44 15.15 -4.97
N ARG A 362 -17.14 15.29 -3.67
CA ARG A 362 -18.12 15.07 -2.59
C ARG A 362 -19.29 16.03 -2.68
N LEU A 363 -19.02 17.33 -2.77
CA LEU A 363 -20.05 18.37 -2.79
C LEU A 363 -20.92 18.30 -4.05
N LYS A 364 -20.36 17.90 -5.20
CA LYS A 364 -21.12 17.69 -6.45
C LYS A 364 -22.18 16.60 -6.32
N ARG A 365 -21.92 15.60 -5.47
CA ARG A 365 -22.76 14.40 -5.25
C ARG A 365 -23.80 14.55 -4.15
N LEU A 366 -23.84 15.70 -3.47
CA LEU A 366 -24.96 16.01 -2.60
C LEU A 366 -26.27 16.00 -3.39
N ASP A 367 -27.37 15.71 -2.70
CA ASP A 367 -28.70 15.71 -3.30
C ASP A 367 -28.99 17.05 -4.01
N ALA A 368 -29.76 17.01 -5.10
CA ALA A 368 -30.12 18.21 -5.86
C ALA A 368 -30.83 19.29 -5.03
N THR A 369 -31.54 18.91 -3.96
CA THR A 369 -32.20 19.86 -3.07
C THR A 369 -31.28 20.35 -1.95
N ASN A 370 -30.06 19.82 -1.83
CA ASN A 370 -29.12 20.23 -0.79
C ASN A 370 -28.51 21.60 -1.16
N PRO A 371 -28.66 22.64 -0.31
CA PRO A 371 -28.19 23.99 -0.62
C PRO A 371 -26.66 24.10 -0.70
N CYS A 372 -25.93 23.12 -0.13
CA CYS A 372 -24.47 23.07 -0.17
C CYS A 372 -23.92 22.25 -1.36
N ARG A 373 -24.76 21.85 -2.31
CA ARG A 373 -24.35 21.10 -3.49
C ARG A 373 -23.52 21.99 -4.42
N LEU A 374 -22.35 21.49 -4.83
CA LEU A 374 -21.50 22.15 -5.81
C LEU A 374 -22.03 21.92 -7.24
N ALA A 375 -22.94 22.78 -7.67
CA ALA A 375 -23.52 22.75 -9.02
C ALA A 375 -22.80 23.68 -10.02
N LYS A 376 -22.14 24.73 -9.51
CA LYS A 376 -21.40 25.70 -10.34
C LYS A 376 -20.08 25.08 -10.85
N PRO A 377 -19.58 25.49 -12.04
CA PRO A 377 -18.31 25.01 -12.57
C PRO A 377 -17.15 25.40 -11.65
N VAL A 378 -16.16 24.51 -11.55
CA VAL A 378 -14.96 24.67 -10.72
C VAL A 378 -13.73 24.19 -11.46
N THR A 379 -12.56 24.71 -11.07
CA THR A 379 -11.26 24.21 -11.52
C THR A 379 -10.87 23.01 -10.66
N ALA A 380 -10.55 21.88 -11.28
CA ALA A 380 -10.26 20.63 -10.59
C ALA A 380 -9.10 20.80 -9.59
N GLY A 381 -9.37 20.51 -8.32
CA GLY A 381 -8.35 20.55 -7.27
C GLY A 381 -7.93 21.95 -6.81
N VAL A 382 -8.65 23.00 -7.19
CA VAL A 382 -8.34 24.38 -6.84
C VAL A 382 -9.38 24.97 -5.89
N MET A 383 -8.96 25.71 -4.87
CA MET A 383 -9.84 26.40 -3.91
C MET A 383 -10.41 27.69 -4.50
N ASP A 384 -11.14 27.57 -5.62
CA ASP A 384 -11.81 28.69 -6.28
C ASP A 384 -13.04 29.19 -5.49
N ALA A 385 -13.60 30.34 -5.91
CA ALA A 385 -14.69 31.00 -5.19
C ALA A 385 -15.93 30.10 -4.98
N ASN A 386 -16.29 29.29 -5.99
CA ASN A 386 -17.42 28.37 -5.90
C ASN A 386 -17.10 27.21 -4.94
N THR A 387 -15.88 26.68 -4.97
CA THR A 387 -15.42 25.64 -4.05
C THR A 387 -15.44 26.14 -2.61
N VAL A 388 -14.88 27.33 -2.36
CA VAL A 388 -14.83 27.98 -1.04
C VAL A 388 -16.24 28.23 -0.50
N GLU A 389 -17.16 28.74 -1.34
CA GLU A 389 -18.56 28.97 -0.97
C GLU A 389 -19.24 27.67 -0.50
N GLN A 390 -19.10 26.59 -1.26
CA GLN A 390 -19.78 25.32 -0.95
C GLN A 390 -19.12 24.54 0.20
N VAL A 391 -17.80 24.61 0.34
CA VAL A 391 -17.11 24.13 1.54
C VAL A 391 -17.58 24.88 2.78
N GLY A 392 -17.69 26.21 2.70
CA GLY A 392 -18.20 27.04 3.79
C GLY A 392 -19.66 26.70 4.15
N CYS A 393 -20.51 26.47 3.14
CA CYS A 393 -21.89 26.01 3.36
C CYS A 393 -21.90 24.68 4.11
N PHE A 394 -21.11 23.70 3.66
CA PHE A 394 -20.99 22.38 4.30
C PHE A 394 -20.57 22.48 5.76
N GLN A 395 -19.54 23.28 6.06
CA GLN A 395 -19.04 23.48 7.42
C GLN A 395 -20.14 24.08 8.32
N GLN A 396 -20.79 25.15 7.86
CA GLN A 396 -21.85 25.79 8.64
C GLN A 396 -23.08 24.90 8.82
N ALA A 397 -23.47 24.17 7.78
CA ALA A 397 -24.60 23.24 7.85
C ALA A 397 -24.31 22.11 8.84
N THR A 398 -23.08 21.58 8.84
CA THR A 398 -22.62 20.58 9.80
C THR A 398 -22.61 21.12 11.23
N ASP A 399 -22.07 22.32 11.44
CA ASP A 399 -21.96 22.93 12.77
C ASP A 399 -23.32 23.30 13.36
N ARG A 400 -24.29 23.70 12.52
CA ARG A 400 -25.66 24.07 12.92
C ARG A 400 -26.60 22.87 13.05
N HIS A 401 -26.20 21.66 12.65
CA HIS A 401 -27.12 20.52 12.59
C HIS A 401 -27.52 20.04 14.00
N GLY A 402 -28.65 20.54 14.51
CA GLY A 402 -29.13 20.35 15.88
C GLY A 402 -29.42 18.91 16.34
N GLY A 403 -29.32 17.92 15.43
CA GLY A 403 -29.41 16.50 15.78
C GLY A 403 -28.09 15.84 16.18
N ARG A 404 -26.93 16.51 16.03
CA ARG A 404 -25.62 15.93 16.37
C ARG A 404 -25.21 16.30 17.79
N THR A 405 -24.78 15.30 18.56
CA THR A 405 -24.06 15.47 19.82
C THR A 405 -22.73 14.74 19.68
N PRO A 406 -21.59 15.44 19.69
CA PRO A 406 -21.36 16.86 20.01
C PRO A 406 -21.70 17.86 18.88
N ALA A 407 -21.84 19.14 19.24
CA ALA A 407 -21.95 20.25 18.29
C ALA A 407 -20.73 20.33 17.37
N GLY A 408 -20.92 20.80 16.13
CA GLY A 408 -19.82 20.89 15.17
C GLY A 408 -18.87 22.04 15.46
N THR A 409 -17.60 21.84 15.09
CA THR A 409 -16.49 22.78 15.31
C THR A 409 -15.69 23.04 14.02
N LEU A 410 -16.22 22.70 12.85
CA LEU A 410 -15.47 22.76 11.58
C LEU A 410 -15.04 24.21 11.29
N VAL A 411 -15.97 25.16 11.40
CA VAL A 411 -15.67 26.57 11.14
C VAL A 411 -14.70 27.14 12.17
N ALA A 412 -14.83 26.75 13.44
CA ALA A 412 -13.94 27.22 14.50
C ALA A 412 -12.51 26.72 14.32
N THR A 413 -12.35 25.53 13.75
CA THR A 413 -11.05 24.85 13.61
C THR A 413 -10.32 25.22 12.33
N ASP A 414 -10.99 25.07 11.19
CA ASP A 414 -10.35 25.26 9.88
C ASP A 414 -10.53 26.69 9.35
N LYS A 415 -11.44 27.46 9.95
CA LYS A 415 -12.00 28.71 9.40
C LYS A 415 -12.87 28.48 8.16
N LEU A 416 -13.82 29.39 7.98
CA LEU A 416 -14.85 29.28 6.95
C LEU A 416 -14.24 29.17 5.54
N GLY A 417 -14.63 28.14 4.80
CA GLY A 417 -14.24 27.93 3.40
C GLY A 417 -12.83 27.39 3.18
N ASN A 418 -12.08 27.08 4.24
CA ASN A 418 -10.80 26.39 4.15
C ASN A 418 -10.98 24.87 4.30
N LEU A 419 -10.00 24.09 3.81
CA LEU A 419 -9.96 22.64 4.00
C LEU A 419 -8.82 22.26 4.95
N GLY A 420 -9.15 22.01 6.20
CA GLY A 420 -8.24 21.46 7.20
C GLY A 420 -8.65 20.06 7.64
N ARG A 421 -8.05 19.62 8.76
CA ARG A 421 -8.27 18.27 9.31
C ARG A 421 -9.72 18.02 9.68
N SER A 422 -10.37 19.01 10.31
CA SER A 422 -11.74 18.85 10.80
C SER A 422 -12.74 18.75 9.65
N THR A 423 -12.57 19.59 8.62
CA THR A 423 -13.45 19.59 7.44
C THR A 423 -13.24 18.33 6.61
N LEU A 424 -11.99 17.87 6.44
CA LEU A 424 -11.70 16.63 5.71
C LEU A 424 -12.24 15.39 6.43
N ALA A 425 -12.09 15.30 7.76
CA ALA A 425 -12.72 14.24 8.56
C ALA A 425 -14.25 14.23 8.37
N GLY A 426 -14.87 15.42 8.39
CA GLY A 426 -16.30 15.57 8.13
C GLY A 426 -16.71 15.12 6.72
N LEU A 427 -15.96 15.50 5.69
CA LEU A 427 -16.23 15.14 4.29
C LEU A 427 -16.09 13.65 4.01
N TRP A 428 -15.13 12.97 4.67
CA TRP A 428 -15.01 11.52 4.62
C TRP A 428 -16.24 10.81 5.16
N MET A 429 -16.81 11.36 6.24
CA MET A 429 -17.84 10.70 7.02
C MET A 429 -19.27 11.12 6.72
N TRP A 430 -19.47 12.15 5.88
CA TRP A 430 -20.78 12.75 5.62
C TRP A 430 -21.88 11.73 5.26
N ASP A 431 -21.54 10.70 4.47
CA ASP A 431 -22.49 9.68 3.98
C ASP A 431 -22.55 8.41 4.85
N VAL A 432 -21.93 8.43 6.03
CA VAL A 432 -21.73 7.23 6.89
C VAL A 432 -22.73 7.20 8.06
N ILE A 433 -23.41 8.31 8.35
CA ILE A 433 -24.08 8.59 9.64
C ILE A 433 -25.30 7.72 9.94
N GLY A 434 -25.90 7.11 8.93
CA GLY A 434 -27.12 6.32 9.11
C GLY A 434 -26.90 4.85 9.45
N ASP A 435 -25.66 4.34 9.36
CA ASP A 435 -25.46 2.89 9.23
C ASP A 435 -24.27 2.37 10.03
N THR A 436 -24.27 2.64 11.33
CA THR A 436 -23.27 2.09 12.27
C THR A 436 -23.24 0.55 12.23
N ALA A 437 -24.33 -0.10 11.79
CA ALA A 437 -24.39 -1.55 11.58
C ALA A 437 -23.48 -2.06 10.44
N LYS A 438 -23.14 -1.20 9.47
CA LYS A 438 -22.13 -1.49 8.44
C LYS A 438 -20.69 -1.34 8.93
N ILE A 439 -20.48 -0.70 10.08
CA ILE A 439 -19.16 -0.55 10.71
C ILE A 439 -19.06 -1.57 11.85
N GLY A 440 -18.38 -2.69 11.62
CA GLY A 440 -18.22 -3.68 12.68
C GLY A 440 -17.42 -4.92 12.30
N PRO A 441 -17.24 -5.85 13.25
CA PRO A 441 -16.41 -7.04 13.09
C PRO A 441 -16.68 -7.81 11.79
N GLY A 442 -15.66 -7.91 10.94
CA GLY A 442 -15.69 -8.64 9.67
C GLY A 442 -16.32 -7.89 8.49
N LYS A 443 -16.73 -6.62 8.65
CA LYS A 443 -17.35 -5.82 7.58
C LYS A 443 -16.28 -5.11 6.75
N THR A 444 -16.23 -5.36 5.45
CA THR A 444 -15.29 -4.67 4.55
C THR A 444 -15.93 -3.51 3.79
N THR A 445 -16.97 -2.89 4.32
CA THR A 445 -17.78 -1.93 3.56
C THR A 445 -17.08 -0.59 3.35
N TRP A 446 -17.66 0.25 2.49
CA TRP A 446 -17.22 1.63 2.27
C TRP A 446 -17.20 2.43 3.58
N GLU A 447 -18.15 2.22 4.49
CA GLU A 447 -18.25 2.92 5.77
C GLU A 447 -17.03 2.64 6.66
N VAL A 448 -16.51 1.40 6.65
CA VAL A 448 -15.27 1.04 7.35
C VAL A 448 -14.07 1.76 6.72
N PHE A 449 -14.01 1.81 5.40
CA PHE A 449 -12.96 2.52 4.67
C PHE A 449 -12.97 4.02 4.99
N ALA A 450 -14.14 4.65 4.91
CA ALA A 450 -14.39 6.05 5.22
C ALA A 450 -13.97 6.41 6.64
N THR A 451 -14.38 5.58 7.61
CA THR A 451 -14.08 5.78 9.03
C THR A 451 -12.58 5.75 9.29
N ARG A 452 -11.85 4.82 8.65
CA ARG A 452 -10.39 4.75 8.79
C ARG A 452 -9.67 5.96 8.20
N ALA A 453 -10.14 6.46 7.07
CA ALA A 453 -9.60 7.69 6.48
C ALA A 453 -9.86 8.88 7.42
N ALA A 454 -11.11 9.08 7.86
CA ALA A 454 -11.45 10.16 8.78
C ALA A 454 -10.65 10.14 10.09
N LEU A 455 -10.43 8.96 10.67
CA LEU A 455 -9.61 8.80 11.87
C LEU A 455 -8.16 9.23 11.65
N ARG A 456 -7.55 9.02 10.48
CA ARG A 456 -6.19 9.52 10.19
C ARG A 456 -6.12 11.05 10.25
N TRP A 457 -7.10 11.73 9.67
CA TRP A 457 -7.18 13.20 9.73
C TRP A 457 -7.47 13.71 11.15
N ALA A 458 -8.28 12.97 11.92
CA ALA A 458 -8.70 13.37 13.25
C ALA A 458 -7.66 13.10 14.34
N ASP A 459 -6.97 11.95 14.34
CA ASP A 459 -6.04 11.55 15.41
C ASP A 459 -4.65 12.20 15.33
N GLN A 460 -4.28 12.78 14.18
CA GLN A 460 -2.90 13.21 13.95
C GLN A 460 -2.81 14.71 13.69
N SER A 461 -2.06 15.46 14.51
CA SER A 461 -1.71 16.85 14.22
C SER A 461 -0.58 16.98 13.19
N GLN A 462 0.17 15.92 12.94
CA GLN A 462 1.17 15.84 11.87
C GLN A 462 0.90 14.59 11.03
N LEU A 463 0.49 14.77 9.77
CA LEU A 463 0.30 13.65 8.84
C LEU A 463 1.63 13.25 8.20
N SER A 464 1.99 11.98 8.33
CA SER A 464 3.18 11.41 7.70
C SER A 464 3.02 11.30 6.17
N ALA A 465 4.14 11.23 5.43
CA ALA A 465 4.13 10.97 3.99
C ALA A 465 3.31 9.71 3.65
N ALA A 466 3.55 8.62 4.40
CA ALA A 466 2.91 7.34 4.18
C ALA A 466 1.39 7.38 4.40
N ASP A 467 0.93 8.10 5.44
CA ASP A 467 -0.51 8.28 5.68
C ASP A 467 -1.15 9.15 4.60
N LEU A 468 -0.45 10.20 4.15
CA LEU A 468 -0.91 11.06 3.06
C LEU A 468 -1.01 10.30 1.73
N ASP A 469 -0.01 9.49 1.40
CA ASP A 469 0.01 8.66 0.19
C ASP A 469 -1.10 7.60 0.23
N ALA A 470 -1.30 6.97 1.40
CA ALA A 470 -2.40 6.04 1.60
C ALA A 470 -3.75 6.72 1.38
N ASP A 471 -3.94 7.94 1.90
CA ASP A 471 -5.17 8.71 1.69
C ASP A 471 -5.32 9.24 0.25
N ALA A 472 -4.23 9.62 -0.41
CA ALA A 472 -4.23 9.99 -1.82
C ALA A 472 -4.70 8.82 -2.70
N ASP A 473 -4.16 7.63 -2.48
CA ASP A 473 -4.59 6.42 -3.17
C ASP A 473 -6.06 6.08 -2.89
N ASN A 474 -6.51 6.30 -1.66
CA ASN A 474 -7.90 6.11 -1.26
C ASN A 474 -8.83 7.08 -2.00
N VAL A 475 -8.45 8.36 -2.09
CA VAL A 475 -9.19 9.38 -2.85
C VAL A 475 -9.27 8.99 -4.33
N ARG A 476 -8.14 8.62 -4.95
CA ARG A 476 -8.12 8.24 -6.37
C ARG A 476 -9.05 7.06 -6.67
N LYS A 477 -8.99 6.00 -5.86
CA LYS A 477 -9.88 4.83 -5.99
C LYS A 477 -11.34 5.22 -5.85
N LEU A 478 -11.64 6.10 -4.91
CA LEU A 478 -13.00 6.55 -4.66
C LEU A 478 -13.54 7.41 -5.83
N ILE A 479 -12.76 8.39 -6.30
CA ILE A 479 -13.13 9.22 -7.47
C ILE A 479 -13.31 8.34 -8.71
N ALA A 480 -12.39 7.39 -8.95
CA ALA A 480 -12.50 6.43 -10.04
C ALA A 480 -13.80 5.59 -9.94
N SER A 481 -14.15 5.11 -8.75
CA SER A 481 -15.39 4.36 -8.53
C SER A 481 -16.62 5.18 -8.87
N TRP A 482 -16.64 6.47 -8.53
CA TRP A 482 -17.74 7.35 -8.86
C TRP A 482 -17.84 7.66 -10.36
N ASN A 483 -16.71 7.91 -11.01
CA ASN A 483 -16.67 8.25 -12.45
C ASN A 483 -17.09 7.06 -13.31
N THR A 484 -16.75 5.84 -12.89
CA THR A 484 -17.08 4.60 -13.59
C THR A 484 -18.39 3.97 -13.14
N LYS A 485 -19.05 4.53 -12.12
CA LYS A 485 -20.19 3.92 -11.41
C LYS A 485 -19.88 2.48 -10.90
N ALA A 486 -18.60 2.20 -10.64
CA ALA A 486 -18.18 0.92 -10.06
C ALA A 486 -18.53 0.84 -8.56
N ALA A 487 -18.41 -0.35 -7.99
CA ALA A 487 -18.57 -0.54 -6.55
C ALA A 487 -17.60 0.36 -5.78
N LEU A 488 -18.09 0.96 -4.68
CA LEU A 488 -17.26 1.77 -3.79
C LEU A 488 -16.08 0.95 -3.23
N PRO A 489 -14.93 1.58 -2.96
CA PRO A 489 -13.77 0.89 -2.43
C PRO A 489 -14.10 0.27 -1.06
N THR A 490 -13.72 -0.99 -0.91
CA THR A 490 -13.83 -1.77 0.31
C THR A 490 -12.48 -1.86 1.00
N ALA A 491 -12.43 -1.71 2.33
CA ALA A 491 -11.21 -1.95 3.10
C ALA A 491 -11.19 -3.37 3.65
N SER A 492 -10.01 -4.02 3.65
CA SER A 492 -9.80 -5.20 4.51
C SER A 492 -10.09 -4.80 5.96
N TYR A 493 -11.02 -5.51 6.58
CA TYR A 493 -11.43 -5.25 7.94
C TYR A 493 -10.44 -5.89 8.91
N ASP A 494 -9.69 -5.04 9.59
CA ASP A 494 -8.89 -5.42 10.73
C ASP A 494 -9.60 -4.91 11.99
N ALA A 495 -10.27 -5.84 12.68
CA ALA A 495 -11.07 -5.56 13.87
C ALA A 495 -10.26 -4.83 14.94
N VAL A 496 -9.01 -5.26 15.11
CA VAL A 496 -8.12 -4.77 16.14
C VAL A 496 -7.67 -3.37 15.76
N LYS A 497 -7.21 -3.14 14.53
CA LYS A 497 -6.76 -1.80 14.11
C LYS A 497 -7.85 -0.74 14.12
N LEU A 498 -9.07 -1.07 13.71
CA LEU A 498 -10.17 -0.11 13.76
C LEU A 498 -10.63 0.15 15.20
N ALA A 499 -10.72 -0.89 16.03
CA ALA A 499 -11.06 -0.74 17.44
C ALA A 499 -10.00 0.10 18.16
N ASP A 500 -8.71 -0.18 17.96
CA ASP A 500 -7.60 0.57 18.56
C ASP A 500 -7.59 2.03 18.11
N ALA A 501 -7.84 2.30 16.82
CA ALA A 501 -7.95 3.67 16.32
C ALA A 501 -9.15 4.41 16.93
N LEU A 502 -10.31 3.77 17.04
CA LEU A 502 -11.47 4.35 17.72
C LEU A 502 -11.20 4.59 19.20
N THR A 503 -10.60 3.63 19.90
CA THR A 503 -10.25 3.77 21.32
C THR A 503 -9.25 4.89 21.56
N ARG A 504 -8.22 5.01 20.70
CA ARG A 504 -7.27 6.15 20.76
C ARG A 504 -7.97 7.48 20.53
N TYR A 505 -8.78 7.59 19.48
CA TYR A 505 -9.54 8.81 19.20
C TYR A 505 -10.47 9.19 20.35
N GLN A 506 -11.18 8.22 20.93
CA GLN A 506 -12.06 8.43 22.09
C GLN A 506 -11.29 8.86 23.35
N GLY A 507 -10.06 8.39 23.52
CA GLY A 507 -9.18 8.83 24.61
C GLY A 507 -8.67 10.26 24.41
N ASP A 508 -8.29 10.60 23.18
CA ASP A 508 -7.76 11.93 22.82
C ASP A 508 -8.87 12.99 22.71
N GLN A 509 -10.11 12.58 22.45
CA GLN A 509 -11.27 13.46 22.28
C GLN A 509 -12.40 13.12 23.27
N PRO A 510 -12.52 13.87 24.38
CA PRO A 510 -13.59 13.66 25.35
C PRO A 510 -15.00 13.74 24.75
N LYS A 511 -15.18 14.51 23.66
CA LYS A 511 -16.45 14.64 22.94
C LYS A 511 -16.80 13.43 22.07
N ALA A 512 -15.83 12.57 21.79
CA ALA A 512 -16.00 11.30 21.08
C ALA A 512 -16.20 10.10 22.04
N ALA A 513 -15.98 10.29 23.34
CA ALA A 513 -16.00 9.23 24.33
C ALA A 513 -17.35 8.48 24.40
N GLY A 514 -17.29 7.19 24.74
CA GLY A 514 -18.46 6.33 24.89
C GLY A 514 -18.63 5.36 23.72
N SER A 515 -19.75 5.43 23.01
CA SER A 515 -20.08 4.47 21.96
C SER A 515 -19.36 4.78 20.64
N THR A 516 -19.26 3.78 19.75
CA THR A 516 -18.80 4.00 18.37
C THR A 516 -19.67 5.05 17.66
N GLY A 517 -21.00 5.05 17.88
CA GLY A 517 -21.88 6.08 17.31
C GLY A 517 -21.52 7.50 17.76
N THR A 518 -21.13 7.65 19.03
CA THR A 518 -20.65 8.94 19.57
C THR A 518 -19.35 9.37 18.89
N ALA A 519 -18.39 8.44 18.73
CA ALA A 519 -17.13 8.72 18.05
C ALA A 519 -17.34 9.11 16.58
N LEU A 520 -18.21 8.41 15.86
CA LEU A 520 -18.54 8.75 14.47
C LEU A 520 -19.19 10.13 14.40
N THR A 521 -20.15 10.42 15.28
CA THR A 521 -20.79 11.74 15.33
C THR A 521 -19.77 12.85 15.61
N ALA A 522 -18.80 12.61 16.50
CA ALA A 522 -17.71 13.55 16.78
C ALA A 522 -16.79 13.77 15.57
N LEU A 523 -16.44 12.72 14.81
CA LEU A 523 -15.64 12.84 13.58
C LEU A 523 -16.33 13.75 12.56
N ILE A 524 -17.64 13.59 12.39
CA ILE A 524 -18.40 14.40 11.43
C ILE A 524 -18.53 15.83 11.89
N SER A 525 -18.73 16.01 13.20
CA SER A 525 -18.74 17.31 13.86
C SER A 525 -17.34 17.95 13.92
N GLY A 526 -16.31 17.34 13.32
CA GLY A 526 -14.98 17.92 13.14
C GLY A 526 -14.14 17.98 14.39
N TRP A 527 -14.42 17.12 15.38
CA TRP A 527 -13.57 17.00 16.56
C TRP A 527 -12.29 16.26 16.20
N VAL A 528 -11.14 16.89 16.42
CA VAL A 528 -9.82 16.37 16.05
C VAL A 528 -8.84 16.59 17.20
N LYS A 529 -7.82 15.72 17.28
CA LYS A 529 -6.71 15.86 18.23
C LYS A 529 -6.05 17.22 18.11
N ASP A 530 -5.80 17.85 19.25
CA ASP A 530 -5.22 19.19 19.34
C ASP A 530 -6.03 20.21 18.52
N GLN A 531 -7.32 20.40 18.85
CA GLN A 531 -8.27 21.21 18.08
C GLN A 531 -7.78 22.64 17.76
N THR A 532 -6.89 23.20 18.58
CA THR A 532 -6.31 24.53 18.40
C THR A 532 -5.07 24.55 17.49
N VAL A 533 -4.57 23.38 17.09
CA VAL A 533 -3.39 23.20 16.25
C VAL A 533 -3.85 22.90 14.82
N PRO A 534 -3.57 23.79 13.83
CA PRO A 534 -4.02 23.65 12.45
C PRO A 534 -3.58 22.34 11.77
N GLY A 535 -2.42 21.84 12.18
CA GLY A 535 -1.78 20.63 11.68
C GLY A 535 -0.79 20.88 10.54
N GLU A 536 0.07 19.89 10.31
CA GLU A 536 1.13 19.93 9.28
C GLU A 536 1.20 18.59 8.54
N VAL A 537 1.77 18.60 7.33
CA VAL A 537 1.91 17.42 6.49
C VAL A 537 3.37 17.27 6.02
N GLN A 538 3.92 16.05 6.13
CA GLN A 538 5.29 15.69 5.72
C GLN A 538 5.28 14.96 4.36
N PRO A 539 4.85 15.60 3.26
CA PRO A 539 5.84 16.07 2.31
C PRO A 539 5.77 17.60 2.09
N THR A 540 6.79 18.16 1.45
CA THR A 540 6.81 19.57 1.03
C THR A 540 5.78 19.90 -0.05
N ALA A 541 5.19 18.89 -0.70
CA ALA A 541 4.24 19.04 -1.78
C ALA A 541 2.98 18.19 -1.55
N TRP A 542 1.84 18.76 -1.92
CA TRP A 542 0.56 18.06 -1.90
C TRP A 542 0.43 17.09 -3.07
N PRO A 543 -0.30 15.96 -2.91
CA PRO A 543 -0.62 15.09 -4.04
C PRO A 543 -1.41 15.87 -5.10
N ALA A 544 -0.97 15.76 -6.36
CA ALA A 544 -1.66 16.36 -7.48
C ALA A 544 -3.02 15.67 -7.74
N PRO A 545 -4.04 16.43 -8.22
CA PRO A 545 -5.38 15.92 -8.53
C PRO A 545 -5.44 14.77 -9.54
#